data_AF-A0A9J6FXR3-F1
#
_entry.id   AF-A0A9J6FXR3-F1
#
_cell.length_a   1.000
_cell.length_b   1.000
_cell.length_c   1.000
_cell.angle_alpha   90.00
_cell.angle_beta   90.00
_cell.angle_gamma   90.00
#
_symmetry.space_group_name_H-M   'P 1'
#
loop_
_entity.id
_entity.type
_entity.pdbx_description
1 polymer ?
#
loop_
_entity_poly.entity_id
_entity_poly.type
_entity_poly.pdbx_seq_one_letter_code
_entity_poly.pdbx_strand_id
1 'polypeptide(L)'
;MDTGALTTETPAALRLTCYSLVELCRYCLAELNFNDVLLGKIQADSLEERFGQYHRLSGTNCHRSIQQIFESEKKLRLQDSLFLPDIREIQKPCAVTFDGAQLTQEYGIKISDCDIKMSPICSNNVHCRLLRPRHVKEAAL
;
A
#
# COMPACT_ATOMS: atom_id res chain seq x y z
N MET A 1 39.62 -6.01 14.05
CA MET A 1 38.88 -5.13 13.13
C MET A 1 38.44 -6.01 12.00
N ASP A 2 37.21 -6.52 12.10
CA ASP A 2 36.71 -7.49 11.13
C ASP A 2 36.22 -6.71 9.92
N THR A 3 37.02 -6.82 8.86
CA THR A 3 36.77 -6.39 7.49
C THR A 3 35.33 -6.70 7.11
N GLY A 4 34.65 -5.79 6.40
CA GLY A 4 33.27 -5.93 5.90
C GLY A 4 33.08 -7.04 4.85
N ALA A 5 33.60 -8.24 5.13
CA ALA A 5 33.47 -9.44 4.34
C ALA A 5 32.19 -10.18 4.73
N LEU A 6 31.55 -10.78 3.72
CA LEU A 6 30.37 -11.61 3.92
C LEU A 6 30.73 -12.84 4.77
N THR A 7 29.82 -13.23 5.66
CA THR A 7 30.01 -14.42 6.50
C THR A 7 29.91 -15.69 5.67
N THR A 8 30.41 -16.81 6.20
CA THR A 8 30.28 -18.14 5.57
C THR A 8 28.83 -18.59 5.38
N GLU A 9 27.89 -17.98 6.09
CA GLU A 9 26.46 -18.25 5.98
C GLU A 9 25.87 -17.73 4.66
N THR A 10 26.35 -16.60 4.15
CA THR A 10 25.84 -16.03 2.89
C THR A 10 26.02 -16.97 1.69
N PRO A 11 27.22 -17.52 1.39
CA PRO A 11 27.37 -18.48 0.30
C PRO A 11 26.64 -19.80 0.57
N ALA A 12 26.51 -20.24 1.83
CA ALA A 12 25.74 -21.43 2.18
C ALA A 12 24.24 -21.24 1.89
N ALA A 13 23.69 -20.11 2.28
CA ALA A 13 22.30 -19.72 1.99
C ALA A 13 22.07 -19.60 0.48
N LEU A 14 22.99 -18.96 -0.26
CA LEU A 14 22.90 -18.86 -1.72
C LEU A 14 22.83 -20.25 -2.37
N ARG A 15 23.72 -21.17 -1.98
CA ARG A 15 23.73 -22.55 -2.50
C ARG A 15 22.42 -23.26 -2.22
N LEU A 16 21.91 -23.12 -0.99
CA LEU A 16 20.63 -23.71 -0.60
C LEU A 16 19.48 -23.14 -1.44
N THR A 17 19.38 -21.82 -1.57
CA THR A 17 18.34 -21.16 -2.36
C THR A 17 18.38 -21.61 -3.82
N CYS A 18 19.56 -21.65 -4.46
CA CYS A 18 19.68 -22.13 -5.83
C CYS A 18 19.21 -23.58 -5.98
N TYR A 19 19.64 -24.48 -5.09
CA TYR A 19 19.24 -25.88 -5.14
C TYR A 19 17.72 -26.05 -4.94
N SER A 20 17.15 -25.38 -3.93
CA SER A 20 15.72 -25.42 -3.65
C SER A 20 14.87 -24.86 -4.80
N LEU A 21 15.33 -23.79 -5.48
CA LEU A 21 14.62 -23.23 -6.62
C LEU A 21 14.58 -24.20 -7.82
N VAL A 22 15.67 -24.93 -8.06
CA VAL A 22 15.71 -25.95 -9.15
C VAL A 22 14.72 -27.07 -8.87
N GLU A 23 14.71 -27.63 -7.66
CA GLU A 23 13.75 -28.68 -7.29
C GLU A 23 12.31 -28.18 -7.31
N LEU A 24 12.07 -26.94 -6.87
CA LEU A 24 10.75 -26.32 -6.95
C LEU A 24 10.29 -26.17 -8.40
N CYS A 25 11.15 -25.71 -9.31
CA CYS A 25 10.83 -25.61 -10.74
C CYS A 25 10.45 -26.99 -11.30
N ARG A 26 11.26 -28.01 -11.00
CA ARG A 26 11.01 -29.38 -11.45
C ARG A 26 9.64 -29.88 -10.98
N TYR A 27 9.31 -29.66 -9.71
CA TYR A 27 8.01 -30.02 -9.15
C TYR A 27 6.86 -29.25 -9.81
N CYS A 28 6.99 -27.93 -9.99
CA CYS A 28 5.96 -27.11 -10.61
C CYS A 28 5.68 -27.49 -12.08
N LEU A 29 6.73 -27.81 -12.84
CA LEU A 29 6.59 -28.16 -14.25
C LEU A 29 6.13 -29.61 -14.44
N ALA A 30 6.68 -30.57 -13.69
CA ALA A 30 6.41 -31.99 -13.89
C ALA A 30 5.17 -32.48 -13.14
N GLU A 31 4.99 -32.06 -11.88
CA GLU A 31 3.92 -32.58 -11.02
C GLU A 31 2.67 -31.69 -11.04
N LEU A 32 2.87 -30.36 -10.99
CA LEU A 32 1.76 -29.41 -11.02
C LEU A 32 1.30 -29.02 -12.43
N ASN A 33 2.03 -29.46 -13.48
CA ASN A 33 1.74 -29.17 -14.89
C ASN A 33 1.60 -27.67 -15.19
N PHE A 34 2.43 -26.83 -14.56
CA PHE A 34 2.51 -25.42 -14.92
C PHE A 34 3.32 -25.25 -16.21
N ASN A 35 2.92 -24.31 -17.07
CA ASN A 35 3.66 -24.01 -18.29
C ASN A 35 4.98 -23.30 -18.00
N ASP A 36 4.96 -22.34 -17.07
CA ASP A 36 6.11 -21.53 -16.68
C ASP A 36 6.07 -21.21 -15.19
N VAL A 37 7.25 -20.91 -14.61
CA VAL A 37 7.40 -20.56 -13.19
C VAL A 37 8.08 -19.21 -13.04
N LEU A 38 7.41 -18.25 -12.40
CA LEU A 38 7.96 -16.92 -12.14
C LEU A 38 8.70 -16.87 -10.80
N LEU A 39 10.01 -17.14 -10.83
CA LEU A 39 10.84 -17.20 -9.62
C LEU A 39 10.90 -15.89 -8.83
N GLY A 40 10.71 -14.74 -9.50
CA GLY A 40 10.64 -13.44 -8.83
C GLY A 40 9.48 -13.31 -7.83
N LYS A 41 8.50 -14.23 -7.84
CA LYS A 41 7.41 -14.26 -6.85
C LYS A 41 7.77 -14.99 -5.56
N ILE A 42 8.90 -15.70 -5.51
CA ILE A 42 9.34 -16.47 -4.34
C ILE A 42 10.16 -15.59 -3.38
N GLN A 43 10.54 -14.38 -3.80
CA GLN A 43 11.31 -13.42 -3.00
C GLN A 43 10.44 -12.75 -1.91
N ALA A 44 11.11 -12.25 -0.88
CA ALA A 44 10.47 -11.56 0.25
C ALA A 44 10.03 -10.11 -0.07
N ASP A 45 10.27 -9.61 -1.27
CA ASP A 45 10.02 -8.21 -1.67
C ASP A 45 8.58 -7.75 -1.37
N SER A 46 7.58 -8.61 -1.60
CA SER A 46 6.17 -8.24 -1.33
C SER A 46 5.90 -8.09 0.18
N LEU A 47 6.62 -8.85 1.01
CA LEU A 47 6.54 -8.73 2.46
C LEU A 47 7.25 -7.45 2.92
N GLU A 48 8.43 -7.16 2.37
CA GLU A 48 9.17 -5.92 2.65
C GLU A 48 8.39 -4.67 2.22
N GLU A 49 7.73 -4.72 1.06
CA GLU A 49 6.85 -3.65 0.59
C GLU A 49 5.72 -3.39 1.61
N ARG A 50 5.11 -4.45 2.15
CA ARG A 50 4.05 -4.35 3.16
C ARG A 50 4.58 -3.77 4.48
N PHE A 51 5.76 -4.20 4.94
CA PHE A 51 6.41 -3.57 6.10
C PHE A 51 6.74 -2.10 5.85
N GLY A 52 7.14 -1.75 4.62
CA GLY A 52 7.32 -0.37 4.20
C GLY A 52 6.03 0.45 4.26
N GLN A 53 4.87 -0.15 3.94
CA GLN A 53 3.56 0.51 4.09
C GLN A 53 3.25 0.81 5.57
N TYR A 54 3.47 -0.16 6.47
CA TYR A 54 3.32 0.09 7.91
C TYR A 54 4.28 1.19 8.39
N HIS A 55 5.49 1.25 7.80
CA HIS A 55 6.44 2.30 8.13
C HIS A 55 5.88 3.69 7.78
N ARG A 56 5.41 3.84 6.53
CA ARG A 56 4.83 5.09 6.03
C ARG A 56 3.61 5.53 6.84
N LEU A 57 2.74 4.60 7.22
CA LEU A 57 1.52 4.91 7.98
C LEU A 57 1.79 5.46 9.38
N SER A 58 2.96 5.21 9.94
CA SER A 58 3.33 5.64 11.29
C SER A 58 4.35 6.79 11.30
N GLY A 59 4.58 7.42 10.14
CA GLY A 59 5.35 8.66 10.03
C GLY A 59 6.79 8.53 10.52
N THR A 60 7.17 9.35 11.50
CA THR A 60 8.51 9.43 12.07
C THR A 60 8.81 8.37 13.13
N ASN A 61 7.83 7.54 13.52
CA ASN A 61 8.03 6.55 14.56
C ASN A 61 8.68 5.28 13.97
N CYS A 62 9.94 5.03 14.29
CA CYS A 62 10.65 3.84 13.81
C CYS A 62 10.28 2.57 14.60
N HIS A 63 9.92 2.72 15.88
CA HIS A 63 9.50 1.61 16.74
C HIS A 63 7.97 1.43 16.69
N ARG A 64 7.51 0.19 16.48
CA ARG A 64 6.09 -0.16 16.43
C ARG A 64 5.81 -1.34 17.34
N SER A 65 4.77 -1.23 18.15
CA SER A 65 4.21 -2.38 18.86
C SER A 65 3.48 -3.30 17.88
N ILE A 66 3.31 -4.56 18.26
CA ILE A 66 2.53 -5.53 17.48
C ILE A 66 1.11 -5.02 17.23
N GLN A 67 0.50 -4.35 18.23
CA GLN A 67 -0.83 -3.78 18.10
C GLN A 67 -0.90 -2.70 16.99
N GLN A 68 0.10 -1.81 16.91
CA GLN A 68 0.15 -0.77 15.88
C GLN A 68 0.30 -1.35 14.47
N ILE A 69 0.98 -2.48 14.33
CA ILE A 69 1.06 -3.21 13.06
C ILE A 69 -0.34 -3.72 12.66
N PHE A 70 -1.09 -4.31 13.59
CA PHE A 70 -2.45 -4.78 13.32
C PHE A 70 -3.43 -3.64 12.97
N GLU A 71 -3.34 -2.52 13.67
CA GLU A 71 -4.15 -1.33 13.36
C GLU A 71 -3.83 -0.79 11.96
N SER A 72 -2.55 -0.75 11.60
CA SER A 72 -2.09 -0.35 10.27
C SER A 72 -2.58 -1.32 9.18
N GLU A 73 -2.52 -2.62 9.44
CA GLU A 73 -3.01 -3.65 8.53
C GLU A 73 -4.52 -3.55 8.30
N LYS A 74 -5.30 -3.32 9.37
CA LYS A 74 -6.75 -3.08 9.25
C LYS A 74 -7.05 -1.88 8.36
N LYS A 75 -6.27 -0.80 8.51
CA LYS A 75 -6.41 0.40 7.68
C LYS A 75 -6.11 0.12 6.20
N LEU A 76 -5.03 -0.61 5.90
CA LEU A 76 -4.67 -0.94 4.52
C LEU A 76 -5.72 -1.81 3.84
N ARG A 77 -6.23 -2.84 4.53
CA ARG A 77 -7.29 -3.70 3.97
C ARG A 77 -8.57 -2.94 3.64
N LEU A 78 -8.95 -1.99 4.48
CA LEU A 78 -10.10 -1.13 4.22
C LEU A 78 -9.86 -0.24 3.00
N GLN A 79 -8.66 0.34 2.86
CA GLN A 79 -8.29 1.12 1.68
C GLN A 79 -8.30 0.28 0.41
N ASP A 80 -7.82 -0.96 0.46
CA ASP A 80 -7.81 -1.88 -0.68
C ASP A 80 -9.23 -2.30 -1.10
N SER A 81 -10.17 -2.40 -0.15
CA SER A 81 -11.54 -2.86 -0.40
C SER A 81 -12.50 -1.73 -0.83
N LEU A 82 -12.19 -0.50 -0.46
CA LEU A 82 -13.03 0.66 -0.76
C LEU A 82 -12.58 1.29 -2.08
N PHE A 83 -13.44 1.18 -3.11
CA PHE A 83 -13.31 2.00 -4.31
C PHE A 83 -13.65 3.45 -3.97
N LEU A 84 -12.62 4.22 -3.59
CA LEU A 84 -12.75 5.66 -3.48
C LEU A 84 -12.53 6.26 -4.88
N PRO A 85 -13.52 6.96 -5.46
CA PRO A 85 -13.29 7.72 -6.67
C PRO A 85 -12.16 8.74 -6.43
N ASP A 86 -11.34 8.97 -7.46
CA ASP A 86 -10.25 9.95 -7.38
C ASP A 86 -10.85 11.30 -6.96
N ILE A 87 -10.28 11.94 -5.94
CA ILE A 87 -10.78 13.23 -5.44
C ILE A 87 -10.79 14.29 -6.57
N ARG A 88 -9.97 14.09 -7.61
CA ARG A 88 -9.98 14.90 -8.83
C ARG A 88 -11.27 14.81 -9.64
N GLU A 89 -12.02 13.71 -9.54
CA GLU A 89 -13.36 13.58 -10.14
C GLU A 89 -14.44 14.27 -9.29
N ILE A 90 -14.22 14.38 -7.97
CA ILE A 90 -15.08 15.16 -7.06
C ILE A 90 -14.85 16.67 -7.27
N GLN A 91 -13.66 17.06 -7.74
CA GLN A 91 -13.32 18.43 -8.15
C GLN A 91 -13.85 18.82 -9.55
N LYS A 92 -14.93 18.23 -10.06
CA LYS A 92 -15.81 19.02 -10.93
C LYS A 92 -16.50 20.02 -10.00
N PRO A 93 -16.20 21.33 -10.08
CA PRO A 93 -16.94 22.30 -9.30
C PRO A 93 -18.33 22.42 -9.93
N CYS A 94 -19.22 21.47 -9.63
CA CYS A 94 -20.61 21.86 -9.54
C CYS A 94 -20.62 22.74 -8.29
N ALA A 95 -20.59 24.06 -8.50
CA ALA A 95 -20.84 25.02 -7.45
C ALA A 95 -22.27 24.76 -6.94
N VAL A 96 -22.42 23.77 -6.07
CA VAL A 96 -23.55 23.71 -5.17
C VAL A 96 -23.19 24.77 -4.15
N THR A 97 -23.68 25.99 -4.38
CA THR A 97 -23.78 27.00 -3.33
C THR A 97 -24.36 26.29 -2.12
N PHE A 98 -23.53 26.07 -1.10
CA PHE A 98 -23.95 25.44 0.14
C PHE A 98 -24.85 26.46 0.85
N ASP A 99 -26.13 26.40 0.54
CA ASP A 99 -27.12 27.32 1.09
C ASP A 99 -27.51 26.81 2.48
N GLY A 100 -26.86 27.37 3.51
CA GLY A 100 -27.05 26.96 4.92
C GLY A 100 -28.49 27.06 5.42
N ALA A 101 -29.37 27.72 4.66
CA ALA A 101 -30.81 27.78 4.91
C ALA A 101 -31.50 26.40 4.82
N GLN A 102 -31.09 25.51 3.90
CA GLN A 102 -31.76 24.21 3.70
C GLN A 102 -31.58 23.27 4.91
N LEU A 103 -30.40 23.24 5.52
CA LEU A 103 -30.09 22.34 6.64
C LEU A 103 -30.85 22.71 7.92
N THR A 104 -31.11 24.00 8.11
CA THR A 104 -31.84 24.50 9.28
C THR A 104 -33.33 24.16 9.17
N GLN A 105 -33.88 24.22 7.96
CA GLN A 105 -35.32 24.05 7.72
C GLN A 105 -35.75 22.57 7.66
N GLU A 106 -34.90 21.69 7.14
CA GLU A 106 -35.24 20.27 6.94
C GLU A 106 -34.80 19.37 8.11
N TYR A 107 -33.65 19.66 8.72
CA TYR A 107 -33.04 18.77 9.73
C TYR A 107 -32.88 19.39 11.11
N GLY A 108 -33.24 20.67 11.29
CA GLY A 108 -33.19 21.35 12.59
C GLY A 108 -31.78 21.50 13.17
N ILE A 109 -30.75 21.38 12.33
CA ILE A 109 -29.34 21.44 12.74
C ILE A 109 -28.93 22.92 12.83
N LYS A 110 -28.57 23.37 14.02
CA LYS A 110 -28.03 24.73 14.23
C LYS A 110 -26.56 24.74 13.82
N ILE A 111 -26.25 25.40 12.71
CA ILE A 111 -24.87 25.60 12.24
C ILE A 111 -24.30 26.83 12.96
N SER A 112 -23.11 26.68 13.54
CA SER A 112 -22.36 27.76 14.20
C SER A 112 -21.34 28.35 13.22
N ASP A 113 -20.94 29.61 13.42
CA ASP A 113 -19.93 30.30 12.59
C ASP A 113 -18.57 29.57 12.55
N CYS A 114 -18.34 28.63 13.47
CA CYS A 114 -17.18 27.74 13.48
C CYS A 114 -17.23 26.67 12.37
N ASP A 115 -18.42 26.26 11.93
CA ASP A 115 -18.63 25.16 10.97
C ASP A 115 -18.39 25.59 9.52
N ILE A 116 -18.43 26.91 9.25
CA ILE A 116 -18.27 27.51 7.92
C ILE A 116 -16.79 27.79 7.60
N LYS A 117 -15.90 27.75 8.60
CA LYS A 117 -14.48 28.01 8.39
C LYS A 117 -13.78 26.79 7.79
N MET A 118 -13.80 26.72 6.46
CA MET A 118 -12.84 25.94 5.69
C MET A 118 -11.43 26.48 6.01
N SER A 119 -10.66 25.78 6.83
CA SER A 119 -9.25 26.13 7.02
C SER A 119 -8.52 26.01 5.68
N PRO A 120 -7.67 26.98 5.29
CA PRO A 120 -6.97 26.92 4.02
C PRO A 120 -6.06 25.69 4.03
N ILE A 121 -6.29 24.85 3.03
CA ILE A 121 -5.49 23.69 2.66
C ILE A 121 -4.01 24.04 2.82
N CYS A 122 -3.33 23.39 3.78
CA CYS A 122 -1.88 23.50 3.92
C CYS A 122 -1.23 23.09 2.60
N SER A 123 -0.81 24.11 1.85
CA SER A 123 0.04 24.00 0.67
C SER A 123 1.42 23.55 1.13
N ASN A 124 1.63 22.25 1.24
CA ASN A 124 2.95 21.63 1.25
C ASN A 124 2.87 20.31 0.50
N ASN A 125 2.87 20.43 -0.82
CA ASN A 125 3.17 19.35 -1.74
C ASN A 125 4.60 18.85 -1.48
N VAL A 126 4.72 17.78 -0.67
CA VAL A 126 5.87 16.88 -0.76
C VAL A 126 5.35 15.51 -1.13
N HIS A 127 5.23 15.31 -2.44
CA HIS A 127 5.46 14.04 -3.12
C HIS A 127 4.83 12.80 -2.47
N CYS A 128 3.50 12.74 -2.39
CA CYS A 128 2.80 11.45 -2.39
C CYS A 128 3.00 10.82 -3.78
N ARG A 129 4.10 10.09 -3.95
CA ARG A 129 4.27 9.16 -5.07
C ARG A 129 3.20 8.08 -4.90
N LEU A 130 2.02 8.34 -5.43
CA LEU A 130 0.95 7.36 -5.62
C LEU A 130 1.55 6.23 -6.45
N LEU A 131 1.96 5.16 -5.78
CA LEU A 131 2.15 3.87 -6.45
C LEU A 131 0.77 3.47 -6.96
N ARG A 132 0.55 3.71 -8.26
CA ARG A 132 -0.61 3.19 -8.98
C ARG A 132 -0.57 1.65 -8.99
N PRO A 133 -1.74 1.00 -9.06
CA PRO A 133 -1.85 -0.45 -9.12
C PRO A 133 -1.29 -1.04 -10.42
N ARG A 134 -0.82 -2.29 -10.27
CA ARG A 134 -0.36 -3.21 -11.31
C ARG A 134 -1.38 -3.30 -12.45
N HIS A 135 -0.95 -3.01 -13.67
CA HIS A 135 -1.53 -3.59 -14.88
C HIS A 135 -0.49 -4.54 -15.46
N VAL A 136 -0.52 -5.80 -15.04
CA VAL A 136 0.05 -6.88 -15.85
C VAL A 136 -1.03 -7.15 -16.89
N LYS A 137 -0.89 -6.54 -18.08
CA LYS A 137 -1.68 -6.94 -19.23
C LYS A 137 -1.29 -8.38 -19.57
N GLU A 138 -2.32 -9.20 -19.78
CA GLU A 138 -2.22 -10.52 -20.39
C GLU A 138 -1.28 -10.47 -21.60
N ALA A 139 -0.23 -11.27 -21.58
CA ALA A 139 0.50 -11.62 -22.79
C ALA A 139 -0.27 -12.76 -23.45
N ALA A 140 -1.16 -12.40 -24.36
CA ALA A 140 -1.61 -13.31 -25.41
C ALA A 140 -0.53 -13.33 -26.50
N LEU A 141 0.23 -14.42 -26.57
CA LEU A 141 0.64 -15.06 -27.81
C LEU A 141 1.03 -16.52 -27.55
#